data_AF-D6U7G6-F1
#
_entry.id   AF-D6U7G6-F1
#
_cell.length_a   1.000
_cell.length_b   1.000
_cell.length_c   1.000
_cell.angle_alpha   90.00
_cell.angle_beta   90.00
_cell.angle_gamma   90.00
#
_symmetry.space_group_name_H-M   'P 1'
#
loop_
_entity.id
_entity.type
_entity.pdbx_description
1 polymer ?
#
loop_
_entity_poly.entity_id
_entity_poly.type
_entity_poly.pdbx_seq_one_letter_code
_entity_poly.pdbx_strand_id
1 'polypeptide(L)'
;MHILAIVLGLLLLSIILLDSFETMVLPRRVKRRIKLSHLWHNVLWKCWSLGARAVRSRAWREVYLSYFGPLLLLLTLALWAIGLILAFALIQWGFTDPLRAPETATTFGTYIYLSGTTFFTLGLGDVTPFGTLARILTVAEAGIGFGFLALIIGYVPVVYQAFSRREDQIALLDVHAGSPPTAVSRRIALQ
;
A
#
# COMPACT_ATOMS: atom_id res chain seq x y z
N MET A 1 5.94 -31.03 1.47
CA MET A 1 6.87 -29.89 1.25
C MET A 1 6.59 -29.32 -0.13
N HIS A 2 5.88 -28.19 -0.22
CA HIS A 2 5.62 -27.51 -1.50
C HIS A 2 6.69 -26.44 -1.73
N ILE A 3 7.87 -26.87 -2.20
CA ILE A 3 9.03 -25.97 -2.42
C ILE A 3 8.66 -24.79 -3.34
N LEU A 4 7.82 -25.04 -4.34
CA LEU A 4 7.36 -24.02 -5.28
C LEU A 4 6.55 -22.91 -4.57
N ALA A 5 5.75 -23.25 -3.57
CA ALA A 5 5.01 -22.27 -2.76
C ALA A 5 5.95 -21.43 -1.88
N ILE A 6 7.01 -22.05 -1.32
CA ILE A 6 8.03 -21.35 -0.54
C ILE A 6 8.78 -20.34 -1.42
N VAL A 7 9.23 -20.77 -2.61
CA VAL A 7 9.95 -19.90 -3.55
C VAL A 7 9.07 -18.75 -4.01
N LEU A 8 7.81 -19.02 -4.39
CA LEU A 8 6.86 -17.98 -4.77
C LEU A 8 6.58 -17.01 -3.62
N GLY A 9 6.39 -17.52 -2.41
CA GLY A 9 6.15 -16.71 -1.22
C GLY A 9 7.35 -15.82 -0.87
N LEU A 10 8.58 -16.34 -0.90
CA LEU A 10 9.80 -15.56 -0.67
C LEU A 10 10.03 -14.49 -1.75
N LEU A 11 9.74 -14.83 -3.01
CA LEU A 11 9.85 -13.88 -4.12
C LEU A 11 8.82 -12.76 -3.95
N LEU A 12 7.57 -13.11 -3.62
CA LEU A 12 6.51 -12.14 -3.34
C LEU A 12 6.86 -11.23 -2.15
N LEU A 13 7.32 -11.82 -1.04
CA LEU A 13 7.78 -11.09 0.15
C LEU A 13 8.88 -10.08 -0.20
N SER A 14 9.89 -10.53 -0.95
CA SER A 14 11.03 -9.69 -1.34
C SER A 14 10.60 -8.55 -2.26
N ILE A 15 9.72 -8.80 -3.24
CA ILE A 15 9.19 -7.76 -4.12
C ILE A 15 8.44 -6.71 -3.32
N ILE A 16 7.57 -7.10 -2.39
CA ILE A 16 6.74 -6.16 -1.62
C ILE A 16 7.60 -5.34 -0.65
N LEU A 17 8.55 -5.98 0.04
CA LEU A 17 9.48 -5.27 0.93
C LEU A 17 10.35 -4.27 0.14
N LEU A 18 10.85 -4.64 -1.03
CA LEU A 18 11.62 -3.72 -1.87
C LEU A 18 10.76 -2.57 -2.41
N ASP A 19 9.54 -2.85 -2.88
CA ASP A 19 8.63 -1.83 -3.42
C ASP A 19 8.17 -0.84 -2.33
N SER A 20 7.83 -1.35 -1.13
CA SER A 20 7.47 -0.53 0.02
C SER A 20 8.65 0.30 0.53
N PHE A 21 9.82 -0.30 0.69
CA PHE A 21 11.03 0.42 1.12
C PHE A 21 11.44 1.49 0.10
N GLU A 22 11.44 1.18 -1.20
CA GLU A 22 11.76 2.16 -2.24
C GLU A 22 10.76 3.32 -2.24
N THR A 23 9.47 3.03 -2.00
CA THR A 23 8.43 4.07 -2.03
C THR A 23 8.44 4.95 -0.78
N MET A 24 8.76 4.39 0.40
CA MET A 24 8.79 5.15 1.66
C MET A 24 10.15 5.80 1.97
N VAL A 25 11.26 5.10 1.71
CA VAL A 25 12.59 5.52 2.17
C VAL A 25 13.37 6.31 1.12
N LEU A 26 13.10 6.13 -0.18
CA LEU A 26 13.76 6.91 -1.22
C LEU A 26 12.86 8.07 -1.67
N PRO A 27 13.07 9.31 -1.18
CA PRO A 27 12.37 10.52 -1.65
C PRO A 27 12.91 11.00 -3.00
N ARG A 28 13.18 10.08 -3.93
CA ARG A 28 13.92 10.39 -5.16
C ARG A 28 13.03 10.13 -6.36
N ARG A 29 12.71 11.19 -7.11
CA ARG A 29 12.18 11.14 -8.48
C ARG A 29 13.17 10.39 -9.38
N VAL A 30 13.25 9.07 -9.27
CA VAL A 30 14.13 8.24 -10.10
C VAL A 30 13.26 7.50 -11.09
N LYS A 31 13.42 7.89 -12.35
CA LYS A 31 12.91 7.20 -13.54
C LYS A 31 13.48 5.77 -13.58
N ARG A 32 12.81 4.79 -12.95
CA ARG A 32 13.09 3.35 -13.15
C ARG A 32 11.89 2.67 -13.81
N ARG A 33 12.19 1.74 -14.74
CA ARG A 33 11.30 1.28 -15.82
C ARG A 33 10.24 0.24 -15.41
N ILE A 34 10.32 -0.39 -14.23
CA ILE A 34 9.38 -1.45 -13.84
C ILE A 34 9.19 -1.38 -12.30
N LYS A 35 8.07 -0.84 -11.83
CA LYS A 35 7.64 -0.92 -10.42
C LYS A 35 6.29 -1.65 -10.37
N LEU A 36 6.12 -2.58 -9.43
CA LEU A 36 4.85 -3.27 -9.22
C LEU A 36 3.75 -2.25 -8.88
N SER A 37 4.11 -1.24 -8.09
CA SER A 37 3.28 -0.08 -7.79
C SER A 37 2.87 0.68 -9.06
N HIS A 38 3.71 0.85 -10.10
CA HIS A 38 3.29 1.50 -11.36
C HIS A 38 2.25 0.70 -12.15
N LEU A 39 2.38 -0.63 -12.20
CA LEU A 39 1.37 -1.49 -12.84
C LEU A 39 0.04 -1.38 -12.10
N TRP A 40 0.09 -1.38 -10.77
CA TRP A 40 -1.08 -1.24 -9.92
C TRP A 40 -1.74 0.13 -10.07
N HIS A 41 -0.96 1.21 -10.07
CA HIS A 41 -1.45 2.56 -10.32
C HIS A 41 -2.12 2.67 -11.69
N ASN A 42 -1.59 2.02 -12.74
CA ASN A 42 -2.19 2.02 -14.06
C ASN A 42 -3.51 1.23 -14.13
N VAL A 43 -3.60 0.08 -13.44
CA VAL A 43 -4.82 -0.71 -13.34
C VAL A 43 -5.88 0.06 -12.56
N LEU A 44 -5.51 0.61 -11.40
CA LEU A 44 -6.42 1.37 -10.55
C LEU A 44 -6.89 2.66 -11.22
N TRP A 45 -6.00 3.36 -11.93
CA TRP A 45 -6.37 4.51 -12.76
C TRP A 45 -7.32 4.13 -13.90
N LYS A 46 -7.12 2.98 -14.56
CA LYS A 46 -8.06 2.50 -15.57
C LYS A 46 -9.43 2.20 -14.97
N CYS A 47 -9.50 1.48 -13.86
CA CYS A 47 -10.75 1.20 -13.16
C CYS A 47 -11.45 2.49 -12.68
N TRP A 48 -10.69 3.42 -12.10
CA TRP A 48 -11.24 4.68 -11.58
C TRP A 48 -11.66 5.65 -12.69
N SER A 49 -10.88 5.74 -13.77
CA SER A 49 -11.23 6.57 -14.94
C SER A 49 -12.41 6.00 -15.72
N LEU A 50 -12.64 4.68 -15.70
CA LEU A 50 -13.87 4.07 -16.19
C LEU A 50 -15.07 4.46 -15.32
N GLY A 51 -14.94 4.45 -14.00
CA GLY A 51 -15.96 4.96 -13.07
C GLY A 51 -16.24 6.46 -13.26
N ALA A 52 -15.20 7.28 -13.44
CA ALA A 52 -15.32 8.71 -13.68
C ALA A 52 -15.97 9.05 -15.04
N ARG A 53 -15.89 8.16 -16.04
CA ARG A 53 -16.61 8.29 -17.32
C ARG A 53 -18.11 8.02 -17.18
N ALA A 54 -18.53 7.27 -16.17
CA ALA A 54 -19.94 7.05 -15.87
C ALA A 54 -20.59 8.26 -15.16
N VAL A 55 -19.80 9.16 -14.57
CA VAL A 55 -20.29 10.39 -13.93
C VAL A 55 -20.54 11.47 -14.98
N ARG A 56 -21.82 11.75 -15.23
CA ARG A 56 -22.27 12.65 -16.31
C ARG A 56 -22.09 14.16 -16.01
N SER A 57 -22.00 14.53 -14.73
CA SER A 57 -21.84 15.93 -14.29
C SER A 57 -20.36 16.30 -14.10
N ARG A 58 -19.92 17.39 -14.72
CA ARG A 58 -18.53 17.87 -14.69
C ARG A 58 -18.05 18.21 -13.28
N ALA A 59 -18.90 18.85 -12.48
CA ALA A 59 -18.60 19.23 -11.09
C ALA A 59 -18.38 17.98 -10.21
N TRP A 60 -19.25 16.97 -10.33
CA TRP A 60 -19.11 15.72 -9.58
C TRP A 60 -17.92 14.88 -10.05
N ARG A 61 -17.56 14.95 -11.33
CA ARG A 61 -16.37 14.28 -11.87
C ARG A 61 -15.08 14.88 -11.31
N GLU A 62 -15.02 16.21 -11.16
CA GLU A 62 -13.86 16.89 -10.56
C GLU A 62 -13.71 16.52 -9.07
N VAL A 63 -14.82 16.46 -8.31
CA VAL A 63 -14.82 15.97 -6.92
C VAL A 63 -14.44 14.48 -6.84
N TYR A 64 -14.94 13.63 -7.73
CA TYR A 64 -14.60 12.21 -7.76
C TYR A 64 -13.12 11.96 -8.10
N LEU A 65 -12.52 12.84 -8.91
CA LEU A 65 -11.11 12.80 -9.24
C LEU A 65 -10.22 13.35 -8.11
N SER A 66 -10.69 14.30 -7.29
CA SER A 66 -9.92 14.82 -6.16
C SER A 66 -9.74 13.78 -5.04
N TYR A 67 -10.75 12.94 -4.78
CA TYR A 67 -10.63 11.84 -3.81
C TYR A 67 -9.67 10.73 -4.26
N PHE A 68 -9.37 10.61 -5.56
CA PHE A 68 -8.50 9.55 -6.07
C PHE A 68 -7.08 9.61 -5.49
N GLY A 69 -6.55 10.81 -5.29
CA GLY A 69 -5.16 10.99 -4.81
C GLY A 69 -4.93 10.36 -3.43
N PRO A 70 -5.66 10.79 -2.37
CA PRO A 70 -5.54 10.20 -1.05
C PRO A 70 -5.96 8.72 -1.01
N LEU A 71 -7.01 8.34 -1.75
CA LEU A 71 -7.49 6.96 -1.77
C LEU A 71 -6.49 6.00 -2.41
N LEU A 72 -5.78 6.42 -3.46
CA LEU A 72 -4.75 5.62 -4.12
C LEU A 72 -3.59 5.29 -3.18
N LEU A 73 -3.25 6.22 -2.27
CA LEU A 73 -2.25 5.98 -1.23
C LEU A 73 -2.73 4.90 -0.27
N LEU A 74 -3.97 5.01 0.24
CA LEU A 74 -4.56 4.01 1.13
C LEU A 74 -4.66 2.62 0.47
N LEU A 75 -5.08 2.58 -0.80
CA LEU A 75 -5.18 1.33 -1.57
C LEU A 75 -3.81 0.70 -1.83
N THR A 76 -2.76 1.50 -2.01
CA THR A 76 -1.39 0.99 -2.15
C THR A 76 -0.89 0.38 -0.84
N LEU A 77 -1.16 1.02 0.30
CA LEU A 77 -0.83 0.47 1.62
C LEU A 77 -1.57 -0.84 1.89
N ALA A 78 -2.87 -0.89 1.56
CA ALA A 78 -3.67 -2.10 1.70
C ALA A 78 -3.16 -3.23 0.81
N LEU A 79 -2.75 -2.93 -0.42
CA LEU A 79 -2.14 -3.93 -1.31
C LEU A 79 -0.88 -4.54 -0.70
N TRP A 80 0.03 -3.71 -0.18
CA TRP A 80 1.24 -4.22 0.44
C TRP A 80 0.93 -5.09 1.65
N ALA A 81 0.01 -4.67 2.52
CA ALA A 81 -0.42 -5.48 3.67
C ALA A 81 -0.98 -6.85 3.24
N ILE A 82 -1.93 -6.86 2.29
CA ILE A 82 -2.52 -8.10 1.77
C ILE A 82 -1.44 -8.99 1.12
N GLY A 83 -0.54 -8.40 0.34
CA GLY A 83 0.53 -9.14 -0.31
C GLY A 83 1.53 -9.74 0.67
N LEU A 84 1.88 -9.03 1.76
CA LEU A 84 2.74 -9.55 2.83
C LEU A 84 2.06 -10.73 3.53
N ILE A 85 0.78 -10.61 3.88
CA ILE A 85 -0.02 -11.70 4.47
C ILE A 85 -0.04 -12.92 3.54
N LEU A 86 -0.31 -12.72 2.25
CA LEU A 86 -0.31 -13.81 1.27
C LEU A 86 1.08 -14.45 1.11
N ALA A 87 2.15 -13.66 1.15
CA ALA A 87 3.52 -14.15 1.06
C ALA A 87 3.88 -15.05 2.25
N PHE A 88 3.59 -14.61 3.48
CA PHE A 88 3.82 -15.42 4.67
C PHE A 88 2.92 -16.66 4.71
N ALA A 89 1.65 -16.54 4.34
CA ALA A 89 0.75 -17.68 4.22
C ALA A 89 1.27 -18.74 3.23
N LEU A 90 1.80 -18.32 2.06
CA LEU A 90 2.40 -19.22 1.07
C LEU A 90 3.66 -19.92 1.60
N ILE A 91 4.54 -19.17 2.29
CA ILE A 91 5.75 -19.74 2.89
C ILE A 91 5.38 -20.78 3.95
N GLN A 92 4.47 -20.44 4.88
CA GLN A 92 4.01 -21.33 5.93
C GLN A 92 3.32 -22.58 5.37
N TRP A 93 2.46 -22.42 4.36
CA TRP A 93 1.82 -23.55 3.67
C TRP A 93 2.85 -24.46 2.99
N GLY A 94 3.91 -23.89 2.43
CA GLY A 94 4.99 -24.62 1.77
C GLY A 94 5.76 -25.57 2.69
N PHE A 95 5.98 -25.18 3.95
CA PHE A 95 6.70 -25.98 4.94
C PHE A 95 5.94 -27.24 5.39
N THR A 96 4.65 -27.43 5.05
CA THR A 96 3.88 -28.66 5.33
C THR A 96 3.87 -29.07 6.82
N ASP A 97 4.29 -28.18 7.71
CA ASP A 97 4.28 -28.42 9.15
C ASP A 97 2.83 -28.41 9.63
N PRO A 98 2.38 -29.42 10.41
CA PRO A 98 0.99 -29.51 10.83
C PRO A 98 0.68 -28.39 11.84
N LEU A 99 -0.09 -27.39 11.43
CA LEU A 99 -0.66 -26.41 12.34
C LEU A 99 -1.54 -27.11 13.38
N ARG A 100 -1.51 -26.64 14.63
CA ARG A 100 -2.55 -26.99 15.60
C ARG A 100 -3.72 -26.06 15.35
N ALA A 101 -4.73 -26.57 14.63
CA ALA A 101 -5.98 -25.88 14.36
C ALA A 101 -7.16 -26.69 14.94
N PRO A 102 -8.30 -26.03 15.26
CA PRO A 102 -9.51 -26.73 15.69
C PRO A 102 -10.14 -27.58 14.59
N GLU A 103 -9.84 -27.28 13.32
CA GLU A 103 -10.37 -27.97 12.15
C GLU A 103 -9.60 -29.25 11.83
N THR A 104 -10.32 -30.30 11.44
CA THR A 104 -9.78 -31.63 11.12
C THR A 104 -8.91 -31.67 9.86
N ALA A 105 -8.99 -30.65 9.01
CA ALA A 105 -8.18 -30.50 7.79
C ALA A 105 -7.70 -29.05 7.62
N THR A 106 -6.38 -28.82 7.71
CA THR A 106 -5.79 -27.49 7.49
C THR A 106 -5.89 -27.09 6.02
N THR A 107 -6.72 -26.11 5.70
CA THR A 107 -6.86 -25.56 4.34
C THR A 107 -5.95 -24.34 4.16
N PHE A 108 -5.65 -23.94 2.92
CA PHE A 108 -4.89 -22.70 2.65
C PHE A 108 -5.49 -21.46 3.36
N GLY A 109 -6.81 -21.38 3.49
CA GLY A 109 -7.49 -20.31 4.24
C GLY A 109 -7.07 -20.23 5.72
N THR A 110 -6.76 -21.35 6.36
CA THR A 110 -6.26 -21.41 7.74
C THR A 110 -4.88 -20.74 7.85
N TYR A 111 -4.02 -20.90 6.84
CA TYR A 111 -2.71 -20.24 6.78
C TYR A 111 -2.83 -18.73 6.53
N ILE A 112 -3.79 -18.30 5.68
CA ILE A 112 -4.09 -16.87 5.49
C ILE A 112 -4.59 -16.25 6.81
N TYR A 113 -5.48 -16.94 7.52
CA TYR A 113 -6.02 -16.47 8.79
C TYR A 113 -4.94 -16.38 9.87
N LEU A 114 -4.09 -17.39 10.00
CA LEU A 114 -2.93 -17.37 10.90
C LEU A 114 -1.97 -16.22 10.57
N SER A 115 -1.65 -16.04 9.28
CA SER A 115 -0.78 -14.96 8.82
C SER A 115 -1.40 -13.59 9.10
N GLY A 116 -2.68 -13.39 8.80
CA GLY A 116 -3.38 -12.13 9.08
C GLY A 116 -3.41 -11.78 10.56
N THR A 117 -3.72 -12.75 11.42
CA THR A 117 -3.74 -12.53 12.88
C THR A 117 -2.34 -12.29 13.47
N THR A 118 -1.30 -12.91 12.89
CA THR A 118 0.10 -12.70 13.28
C THR A 118 0.62 -11.34 12.81
N PHE A 119 0.35 -10.99 11.54
CA PHE A 119 0.80 -9.74 10.91
C PHE A 119 0.24 -8.50 11.60
N PHE A 120 -1.06 -8.52 11.94
CA PHE A 120 -1.70 -7.47 12.73
C PHE A 120 -1.50 -7.64 14.24
N THR A 121 -0.72 -8.63 14.67
CA THR A 121 -0.42 -8.90 16.08
C THR A 121 -1.66 -9.12 16.96
N LEU A 122 -2.76 -9.60 16.38
CA LEU A 122 -3.98 -9.96 17.10
C LEU A 122 -3.80 -11.22 17.95
N GLY A 123 -3.08 -12.22 17.42
CA GLY A 123 -2.68 -13.41 18.16
C GLY A 123 -3.82 -14.17 18.84
N LEU A 124 -4.91 -14.43 18.11
CA LEU A 124 -6.14 -15.03 18.66
C LEU A 124 -5.93 -16.41 19.32
N GLY A 125 -4.84 -17.11 18.98
CA GLY A 125 -4.38 -18.30 19.70
C GLY A 125 -5.17 -19.58 19.41
N ASP A 126 -6.15 -19.51 18.51
CA ASP A 126 -6.94 -20.62 18.01
C ASP A 126 -6.16 -21.49 17.01
N VAL A 127 -5.36 -20.86 16.13
CA VAL A 127 -4.43 -21.54 15.24
C VAL A 127 -3.01 -21.24 15.72
N THR A 128 -2.22 -22.28 16.01
CA THR A 128 -0.85 -22.10 16.51
C THR A 128 0.19 -22.84 15.66
N PRO A 129 1.35 -22.21 15.40
CA PRO A 129 2.43 -22.82 14.64
C PRO A 129 3.07 -23.95 15.46
N PHE A 130 3.16 -25.14 14.85
CA PHE A 130 3.85 -26.29 15.41
C PHE A 130 5.23 -26.42 14.77
N GLY A 131 6.27 -26.60 15.58
CA GLY A 131 7.66 -26.70 15.11
C GLY A 131 8.48 -25.42 15.27
N THR A 132 9.80 -25.58 15.33
CA THR A 132 10.75 -24.47 15.59
C THR A 132 10.81 -23.49 14.43
N LEU A 133 10.81 -23.99 13.18
CA LEU A 133 10.86 -23.13 11.98
C LEU A 133 9.61 -22.28 11.83
N ALA A 134 8.42 -22.87 12.01
CA ALA A 134 7.16 -22.16 11.97
C ALA A 134 7.12 -21.03 13.02
N ARG A 135 7.58 -21.28 14.26
CA ARG A 135 7.66 -20.25 15.31
C ARG A 135 8.60 -19.10 14.96
N ILE A 136 9.78 -19.40 14.41
CA ILE A 136 10.73 -18.35 13.97
C ILE A 136 10.08 -17.49 12.88
N LEU A 137 9.38 -18.13 11.94
CA LEU A 137 8.69 -17.42 10.87
C LEU A 137 7.55 -16.54 11.40
N THR A 138 6.77 -17.00 12.37
CA THR A 138 5.74 -16.21 13.05
C THR A 138 6.33 -14.99 13.77
N VAL A 139 7.49 -15.13 14.43
CA VAL A 139 8.18 -14.00 15.08
C VAL A 139 8.67 -12.99 14.04
N ALA A 140 9.26 -13.47 12.94
CA ALA A 140 9.70 -12.60 11.84
C ALA A 140 8.53 -11.87 11.19
N GLU A 141 7.41 -12.57 10.97
CA GLU A 141 6.17 -12.02 10.42
C GLU A 141 5.59 -10.93 11.31
N ALA A 142 5.49 -11.18 12.62
CA ALA A 142 5.03 -10.18 13.59
C ALA A 142 5.97 -8.95 13.62
N GLY A 143 7.29 -9.16 13.59
CA GLY A 143 8.27 -8.07 13.55
C GLY A 143 8.16 -7.21 12.29
N ILE A 144 7.98 -7.84 11.12
CA ILE A 144 7.81 -7.15 9.84
C ILE A 144 6.47 -6.43 9.79
N GLY A 145 5.37 -7.06 10.23
CA GLY A 145 4.05 -6.44 10.28
C GLY A 145 4.01 -5.22 11.20
N PHE A 146 4.62 -5.33 12.38
CA PHE A 146 4.74 -4.19 13.30
C PHE A 146 5.62 -3.08 12.74
N GLY A 147 6.77 -3.41 12.15
CA GLY A 147 7.64 -2.43 11.49
C GLY A 147 6.95 -1.71 10.33
N PHE A 148 6.16 -2.44 9.54
CA PHE A 148 5.35 -1.88 8.47
C PHE A 148 4.28 -0.91 8.99
N LEU A 149 3.55 -1.29 10.05
CA LEU A 149 2.56 -0.43 10.68
C LEU A 149 3.22 0.84 11.26
N ALA A 150 4.37 0.70 11.94
CA ALA A 150 5.12 1.82 12.48
C ALA A 150 5.57 2.80 11.38
N LEU A 151 6.05 2.27 10.25
CA LEU A 151 6.40 3.09 9.08
C LEU A 151 5.19 3.82 8.51
N ILE A 152 4.04 3.16 8.36
CA ILE A 152 2.81 3.81 7.90
C ILE A 152 2.43 4.97 8.82
N ILE A 153 2.37 4.72 10.13
CA ILE A 153 1.99 5.74 11.12
C ILE A 153 3.00 6.90 11.08
N GLY A 154 4.29 6.63 10.92
CA GLY A 154 5.31 7.66 10.76
C GLY A 154 5.21 8.46 9.45
N TYR A 155 4.74 7.82 8.37
CA TYR A 155 4.68 8.44 7.05
C TYR A 155 3.42 9.27 6.82
N VAL A 156 2.28 8.90 7.42
CA VAL A 156 0.99 9.62 7.27
C VAL A 156 1.13 11.12 7.59
N PRO A 157 1.67 11.55 8.74
CA PRO A 157 1.85 12.98 9.04
C PRO A 157 2.73 13.70 8.01
N VAL A 158 3.80 13.06 7.55
CA VAL A 158 4.74 13.63 6.57
C VAL A 158 4.05 13.89 5.23
N VAL A 159 3.21 12.95 4.80
CA VAL A 159 2.43 13.09 3.56
C VAL A 159 1.43 14.23 3.68
N TYR A 160 0.65 14.29 4.77
CA TYR A 160 -0.32 15.37 4.98
C TYR A 160 0.35 16.74 5.04
N GLN A 161 1.49 16.86 5.72
CA GLN A 161 2.26 18.10 5.77
C GLN A 161 2.77 18.53 4.38
N ALA A 162 3.17 17.59 3.53
CA ALA A 162 3.61 17.88 2.17
C ALA A 162 2.45 18.35 1.26
N PHE A 163 1.24 17.83 1.46
CA PHE A 163 0.03 18.31 0.77
C PHE A 163 -0.37 19.71 1.22
N SER A 164 -0.40 19.98 2.53
CA SER A 164 -0.73 21.31 3.07
C SER A 164 0.20 22.40 2.52
N ARG A 165 1.52 22.16 2.49
CA ARG A 165 2.47 23.13 1.92
C ARG A 165 2.27 23.39 0.42
N ARG A 166 1.75 22.41 -0.33
CA ARG A 166 1.46 22.59 -1.77
C ARG A 166 0.21 23.40 -2.01
N GLU A 167 -0.82 23.21 -1.19
CA GLU A 167 -2.04 24.02 -1.26
C GLU A 167 -1.76 25.47 -0.89
N ASP A 168 -0.91 25.71 0.13
CA ASP A 168 -0.46 27.05 0.50
C ASP A 168 0.28 27.77 -0.66
N GLN A 169 1.15 27.04 -1.38
CA GLN A 169 1.87 27.60 -2.54
C GLN A 169 0.94 27.88 -3.74
N ILE A 170 -0.09 27.06 -3.94
CA ILE A 170 -1.08 27.27 -5.01
C ILE A 170 -1.99 28.46 -4.67
N ALA A 171 -2.39 28.62 -3.41
CA ALA A 171 -3.15 29.79 -2.96
C ALA A 171 -2.35 31.09 -3.13
N LEU A 172 -1.04 31.08 -2.86
CA LEU A 172 -0.15 32.22 -3.09
C LEU A 172 0.04 32.56 -4.58
N LEU A 173 -0.03 31.56 -5.47
CA LEU A 173 -0.01 31.76 -6.92
C LEU A 173 -1.31 32.37 -7.44
N ASP A 174 -2.46 32.01 -6.85
CA ASP A 174 -3.77 32.59 -7.20
C ASP A 174 -3.82 34.08 -6.80
N VAL A 175 -3.23 34.43 -5.65
CA VAL A 175 -3.07 35.83 -5.20
C VAL A 175 -2.15 36.64 -6.12
N HIS A 176 -1.07 36.04 -6.65
CA HIS A 176 -0.16 36.72 -7.58
C HIS A 176 -0.70 36.82 -9.02
N ALA A 177 -1.57 35.89 -9.44
CA ALA A 177 -2.13 35.87 -10.79
C ALA A 177 -3.43 36.70 -10.92
N GLY A 178 -4.17 36.87 -9.82
CA GLY A 178 -5.50 37.49 -9.82
C GLY A 178 -6.55 36.59 -10.47
N SER A 179 -7.76 36.57 -9.91
CA SER A 179 -8.91 35.83 -10.45
C SER A 179 -9.93 36.80 -11.04
N PRO A 180 -10.18 36.80 -12.37
CA PRO A 180 -9.73 35.80 -13.35
C PRO A 180 -8.33 36.09 -13.93
N PRO A 181 -7.56 35.04 -14.28
CA PRO A 181 -6.19 35.16 -14.77
C PRO A 181 -6.22 35.70 -16.20
N THR A 182 -6.11 37.02 -16.33
CA THR A 182 -6.00 37.69 -17.63
C THR A 182 -4.58 38.19 -17.82
N ALA A 183 -3.95 37.86 -18.94
CA ALA A 183 -2.58 38.27 -19.28
C ALA A 183 -2.34 39.80 -19.24
N VAL A 184 -3.41 40.59 -19.16
CA VAL A 184 -3.41 42.05 -19.03
C VAL A 184 -2.93 42.51 -17.65
N SER A 185 -3.24 41.80 -16.56
CA SER A 185 -2.85 42.22 -15.19
C SER A 185 -1.33 42.22 -14.98
N ARG A 186 -0.60 41.39 -15.73
CA ARG A 186 0.86 41.27 -15.63
C ARG A 186 1.63 42.49 -16.19
N ARG A 187 0.99 43.33 -17.00
CA ARG A 187 1.63 44.53 -17.58
C ARG A 187 1.58 45.75 -16.67
N ILE A 188 0.65 45.81 -15.72
CA ILE A 188 0.47 46.98 -14.84
C ILE A 188 1.43 46.94 -13.64
N ALA A 189 1.85 45.75 -13.19
CA ALA A 189 2.79 45.59 -12.07
C ALA A 189 4.28 45.82 -12.41
N LEU A 190 4.60 46.21 -13.66
CA LEU A 190 5.97 46.42 -14.14
C LEU A 190 6.22 47.87 -14.61
N GLN A 191 5.31 48.80 -14.32
CA GLN A 191 5.53 50.25 -14.42
C GLN A 191 5.58 50.84 -13.00
#